data_AF-A0A0F8ZB18-F1
#
_entry.id   AF-A0A0F8ZB18-F1
#
_cell.length_a   1.000
_cell.length_b   1.000
_cell.length_c   1.000
_cell.angle_alpha   90.00
_cell.angle_beta   90.00
_cell.angle_gamma   90.00
#
_symmetry.space_group_name_H-M   'P 1'
#
loop_
_entity.id
_entity.type
_entity.pdbx_description
1 polymer ?
#
loop_
_entity_poly.entity_id
_entity_poly.type
_entity_poly.pdbx_seq_one_letter_code
_entity_poly.pdbx_strand_id
1 'polypeptide(L)'
;NMLFSEKYFFDEHFLSQFEDIKRLLAKLNKKLHVVSNNNINKFLDFKDRLINKYKDKFKANLKKLYLDKIPSKKIGLFLIENKKISKIIEHVSFIPSIEIHQWLQLLESLKYNTLFSKSVENLKIFYKDLLHEKLERELSKIPKNTNPTLIKEYKKNFQDDPSLTFNKFFLDIESKLTQKELKAKKDIIEKTKEKEKFEKLKKKQEKHKETYDDYLKLSNREFERRRRKEKRQKLTDISIVPKEEKQIEISDEISEKIQKFKSQFEKHFEETYLIHRNDDEDPLDLVRERKKRKKKEYKKFKDHFENV
;
A
#
# COMPACT_ATOMS: atom_id res chain seq x y z
N ASN A 1 28.89 -15.60 -68.17
CA ASN A 1 30.09 -14.79 -68.45
C ASN A 1 29.65 -13.34 -68.55
N MET A 2 29.81 -12.55 -67.49
CA MET A 2 31.08 -11.89 -67.12
C MET A 2 31.60 -11.06 -68.29
N LEU A 3 32.02 -9.81 -68.15
CA LEU A 3 32.22 -8.89 -67.04
C LEU A 3 32.57 -7.56 -67.74
N PHE A 4 32.67 -6.49 -66.97
CA PHE A 4 33.28 -5.20 -67.31
C PHE A 4 32.35 -4.23 -68.05
N SER A 5 31.96 -3.08 -67.49
CA SER A 5 32.42 -2.45 -66.26
C SER A 5 31.47 -1.31 -65.88
N GLU A 6 31.00 -1.36 -64.63
CA GLU A 6 30.75 -0.18 -63.79
C GLU A 6 32.00 0.73 -63.80
N LYS A 7 32.11 1.62 -64.79
CA LYS A 7 33.16 2.64 -64.96
C LYS A 7 32.58 3.63 -65.98
N TYR A 8 32.13 4.84 -65.67
CA TYR A 8 32.60 5.85 -64.73
C TYR A 8 31.42 6.77 -64.36
N PHE A 9 30.99 6.80 -63.11
CA PHE A 9 30.16 7.88 -62.56
C PHE A 9 30.61 8.26 -61.14
N PHE A 10 31.92 8.11 -60.89
CA PHE A 10 32.59 8.75 -59.77
C PHE A 10 33.69 9.62 -60.37
N ASP A 11 33.30 10.80 -60.88
CA ASP A 11 34.27 11.87 -61.03
C ASP A 11 34.82 12.15 -59.63
N GLU A 12 36.08 11.84 -59.38
CA GLU A 12 36.79 12.20 -58.14
C GLU A 12 36.65 13.70 -57.85
N HIS A 13 36.51 14.50 -58.91
CA HIS A 13 36.20 15.91 -58.85
C HIS A 13 34.82 16.22 -58.25
N PHE A 14 33.79 15.42 -58.54
CA PHE A 14 32.46 15.58 -57.94
C PHE A 14 32.45 15.15 -56.47
N LEU A 15 33.16 14.07 -56.14
CA LEU A 15 33.34 13.63 -54.75
C LEU A 15 34.11 14.66 -53.91
N SER A 16 35.19 15.24 -54.45
CA SER A 16 35.97 16.27 -53.75
C SER A 16 35.16 17.55 -53.54
N GLN A 17 34.39 17.99 -54.53
CA GLN A 17 33.43 19.09 -54.38
C GLN A 17 32.39 18.79 -53.28
N PHE A 18 31.87 17.57 -53.22
CA PHE A 18 30.91 17.18 -52.19
C PHE A 18 31.53 17.17 -50.78
N GLU A 19 32.79 16.75 -50.65
CA GLU A 19 33.55 16.83 -49.40
C GLU A 19 33.81 18.28 -48.98
N ASP A 20 34.14 19.16 -49.92
CA ASP A 20 34.34 20.58 -49.64
C ASP A 20 33.05 21.27 -49.23
N ILE A 21 31.93 20.95 -49.87
CA ILE A 21 30.59 21.41 -49.46
C ILE A 21 30.28 20.91 -48.04
N LYS A 22 30.54 19.64 -47.73
CA LYS A 22 30.37 19.12 -46.36
C LYS A 22 31.24 19.86 -45.34
N ARG A 23 32.50 20.16 -45.67
CA ARG A 23 33.40 20.93 -44.80
C ARG A 23 32.90 22.35 -44.58
N LEU A 24 32.39 23.01 -45.63
CA LEU A 24 31.80 24.35 -45.53
C LEU A 24 30.52 24.34 -44.69
N LEU A 25 29.63 23.37 -44.89
CA LEU A 25 28.43 23.18 -44.07
C LEU A 25 28.78 22.94 -42.60
N ALA A 26 29.78 22.10 -42.32
CA ALA A 26 30.23 21.86 -40.95
C ALA A 26 30.81 23.13 -40.30
N LYS A 27 31.58 23.93 -41.04
CA LYS A 27 32.10 25.23 -40.57
C LYS A 27 30.96 26.24 -40.32
N LEU A 28 29.98 26.31 -41.22
CA LEU A 28 28.81 27.18 -41.06
C LEU A 28 27.99 26.77 -39.84
N ASN A 29 27.74 25.47 -39.66
CA ASN A 29 27.00 24.97 -38.51
C ASN A 29 27.70 25.30 -37.18
N LYS A 30 29.02 25.14 -37.11
CA LYS A 30 29.82 25.56 -35.95
C LYS A 30 29.68 27.06 -35.67
N LYS A 31 29.77 27.91 -36.71
CA LYS A 31 29.59 29.36 -36.57
C LYS A 31 28.18 29.72 -36.09
N LEU A 32 27.15 29.09 -36.65
CA LEU A 32 25.75 29.30 -36.25
C LEU A 32 25.51 28.88 -34.79
N HIS A 33 26.09 27.77 -34.35
CA HIS A 33 26.02 27.35 -32.95
C HIS A 33 26.65 28.38 -32.00
N VAL A 34 27.81 28.92 -32.35
CA VAL A 34 28.48 29.97 -31.54
C VAL A 34 27.63 31.24 -31.47
N VAL A 35 27.07 31.68 -32.61
CA VAL A 35 26.19 32.87 -32.67
C VAL A 35 24.91 32.64 -31.86
N SER A 36 24.28 31.47 -32.01
CA SER A 36 23.08 31.10 -31.27
C SER A 36 23.32 31.11 -29.76
N ASN A 37 24.40 30.46 -29.30
CA ASN A 37 24.76 30.43 -27.87
C ASN A 37 25.05 31.84 -27.33
N ASN A 38 25.75 32.69 -28.09
CA ASN A 38 25.98 34.08 -27.70
C ASN A 38 24.67 34.88 -27.57
N ASN A 39 23.71 34.65 -28.46
CA ASN A 39 22.41 35.32 -28.40
C ASN A 39 21.57 34.83 -27.21
N ILE A 40 21.60 33.52 -26.93
CA ILE A 40 20.94 32.93 -25.75
C ILE A 40 21.52 33.53 -24.47
N ASN A 41 22.86 33.62 -24.37
CA ASN A 41 23.52 34.20 -23.20
C ASN A 41 23.14 35.69 -23.02
N LYS A 42 23.17 36.49 -24.08
CA LYS A 42 22.71 37.89 -24.03
C LYS A 42 21.25 38.02 -23.58
N PHE A 43 20.38 37.13 -24.04
CA PHE A 43 18.98 37.11 -23.63
C PHE A 43 18.83 36.76 -22.15
N LEU A 44 19.58 35.76 -21.65
CA LEU A 44 19.59 35.38 -20.24
C LEU A 44 20.10 36.53 -19.35
N ASP A 45 21.19 37.18 -19.73
CA ASP A 45 21.72 38.35 -19.02
C ASP A 45 20.70 39.50 -18.97
N PHE A 46 20.01 39.75 -20.08
CA PHE A 46 18.97 40.78 -20.15
C PHE A 46 17.78 40.44 -19.23
N LYS A 47 17.33 39.18 -19.24
CA LYS A 47 16.28 38.69 -18.36
C LYS A 47 16.66 38.87 -16.88
N ASP A 48 17.89 38.52 -16.51
CA ASP A 48 18.36 38.63 -15.12
C ASP A 48 18.46 40.09 -14.67
N ARG A 49 18.89 41.00 -15.55
CA ARG A 49 18.85 42.45 -15.29
C ARG A 49 17.42 42.96 -15.06
N LEU A 50 16.45 42.51 -15.85
CA LEU A 50 15.05 42.88 -15.66
C LEU A 50 14.49 42.36 -14.32
N ILE A 51 14.79 41.11 -13.97
CA ILE A 51 14.38 40.51 -12.70
C ILE A 51 14.94 41.31 -11.53
N ASN A 52 16.23 41.66 -11.57
CA ASN A 52 16.87 42.42 -10.50
C ASN A 52 16.26 43.82 -10.37
N LYS A 53 16.03 44.52 -11.49
CA LYS A 53 15.37 45.83 -11.48
C LYS A 53 13.95 45.76 -10.89
N TYR A 54 13.19 44.71 -11.20
CA TYR A 54 11.88 44.48 -10.62
C TYR A 54 11.96 44.22 -9.11
N LYS A 55 12.88 43.34 -8.67
CA LYS A 55 13.12 43.05 -7.24
C LYS A 55 13.47 44.30 -6.47
N ASP A 56 14.33 45.16 -7.00
CA ASP A 56 14.74 46.39 -6.32
C ASP A 56 13.60 47.40 -6.23
N LYS A 57 12.81 47.56 -7.31
CA LYS A 57 11.60 48.38 -7.28
C LYS A 57 10.59 47.85 -6.25
N PHE A 58 10.42 46.54 -6.18
CA PHE A 58 9.54 45.91 -5.20
C PHE A 58 10.04 46.12 -3.76
N LYS A 59 11.33 45.92 -3.49
CA LYS A 59 11.94 46.24 -2.19
C LYS A 59 11.76 47.71 -1.80
N ALA A 60 11.93 48.63 -2.76
CA ALA A 60 11.70 50.05 -2.52
C ALA A 60 10.22 50.35 -2.19
N ASN A 61 9.28 49.69 -2.87
CA ASN A 61 7.86 49.81 -2.57
C ASN A 61 7.51 49.24 -1.18
N LEU A 62 8.10 48.09 -0.80
CA LEU A 62 7.94 47.52 0.54
C LEU A 62 8.47 48.43 1.63
N LYS A 63 9.63 49.07 1.41
CA LYS A 63 10.18 50.06 2.35
C LYS A 63 9.27 51.28 2.51
N LYS A 64 8.51 51.65 1.48
CA LYS A 64 7.54 52.77 1.51
C LYS A 64 6.22 52.40 2.18
N LEU A 65 5.88 51.13 2.29
CA LEU A 65 4.75 50.65 3.09
C LEU A 65 5.14 50.77 4.58
N TYR A 66 5.03 51.99 5.10
CA TYR A 66 5.16 52.28 6.52
C TYR A 66 4.01 51.59 7.26
N LEU A 67 4.26 50.41 7.83
CA LEU A 67 3.37 49.86 8.85
C LEU A 67 3.46 50.77 10.06
N ASP A 68 2.34 51.36 10.48
CA ASP A 68 2.30 52.18 11.67
C ASP A 68 2.87 51.38 12.85
N LYS A 69 4.01 51.87 13.38
CA LYS A 69 4.76 51.21 14.45
C LYS A 69 3.91 51.04 15.73
N ILE A 70 2.88 51.86 15.89
CA ILE A 70 2.02 51.91 17.07
C ILE A 70 1.02 50.73 17.13
N PRO A 71 0.16 50.49 16.12
CA PRO A 71 -0.75 49.35 16.10
C PRO A 71 0.01 48.01 16.03
N SER A 72 1.11 47.93 15.27
CA SER A 72 1.94 46.72 15.22
C SER A 72 2.59 46.39 16.57
N LYS A 73 3.04 47.40 17.33
CA LYS A 73 3.56 47.23 18.70
C LYS A 73 2.47 46.82 19.68
N LYS A 74 1.25 47.37 19.57
CA LYS A 74 0.09 46.95 20.39
C LYS A 74 -0.30 45.50 20.12
N ILE A 75 -0.37 45.10 18.84
CA ILE A 75 -0.67 43.72 18.44
C ILE A 75 0.44 42.78 18.92
N GLY A 76 1.71 43.18 18.78
CA GLY A 76 2.85 42.40 19.27
C GLY A 76 2.84 42.18 20.78
N LEU A 77 2.61 43.24 21.57
CA LEU A 77 2.49 43.15 23.03
C LEU A 77 1.35 42.24 23.47
N PHE A 78 0.18 42.40 22.86
CA PHE A 78 -1.00 41.56 23.13
C PHE A 78 -0.76 40.07 22.86
N LEU A 79 0.04 39.73 21.84
CA LEU A 79 0.37 38.35 21.50
C LEU A 79 1.44 37.72 22.40
N ILE A 80 2.36 38.54 22.93
CA ILE A 80 3.38 38.14 23.91
C ILE A 80 2.73 37.89 25.28
N GLU A 81 1.87 38.79 25.74
CA GLU A 81 1.16 38.67 27.02
C GLU A 81 0.31 37.40 27.09
N ASN A 82 -0.30 37.02 25.98
CA ASN A 82 -1.11 35.81 25.89
C ASN A 82 -0.29 34.52 25.69
N LYS A 83 1.04 34.57 25.77
CA LYS A 83 1.99 33.45 25.56
C LYS A 83 1.76 32.66 24.26
N LYS A 84 1.11 33.25 23.25
CA LYS A 84 0.80 32.57 21.98
C LYS A 84 1.98 32.51 21.02
N ILE A 85 3.07 33.22 21.33
CA ILE A 85 4.23 33.33 20.45
C ILE A 85 5.54 33.28 21.26
N SER A 86 6.32 32.22 21.08
CA SER A 86 7.77 32.22 21.33
C SER A 86 8.44 33.07 20.23
N LYS A 87 9.23 34.07 20.63
CA LYS A 87 10.04 34.98 19.79
C LYS A 87 10.15 34.56 18.32
N ILE A 88 9.34 35.14 17.44
CA ILE A 88 9.40 34.91 15.99
C ILE A 88 10.63 35.63 15.44
N ILE A 89 11.61 34.89 14.95
CA ILE A 89 12.84 35.41 14.33
C ILE A 89 12.72 35.51 12.80
N GLU A 90 11.64 35.03 12.18
CA GLU A 90 11.50 35.06 10.72
C GLU A 90 10.20 35.72 10.26
N HIS A 91 10.32 36.62 9.29
CA HIS A 91 9.22 37.40 8.72
C HIS A 91 8.10 36.48 8.23
N VAL A 92 6.90 36.64 8.78
CA VAL A 92 5.68 35.99 8.29
C VAL A 92 5.47 36.43 6.84
N SER A 93 5.70 35.53 5.90
CA SER A 93 5.33 35.68 4.51
C SER A 93 3.80 35.72 4.42
N PHE A 94 3.23 36.93 4.46
CA PHE A 94 1.82 37.13 4.15
C PHE A 94 1.62 36.85 2.66
N ILE A 95 1.18 35.63 2.33
CA ILE A 95 0.65 35.31 1.01
C ILE A 95 -0.80 35.80 1.02
N PRO A 96 -1.16 36.86 0.27
CA PRO A 96 -2.54 37.27 0.17
C PRO A 96 -3.34 36.09 -0.38
N SER A 97 -4.34 35.64 0.38
CA SER A 97 -5.27 34.60 -0.09
C SER A 97 -5.96 35.12 -1.34
N ILE A 98 -5.94 34.32 -2.41
CA ILE A 98 -6.66 34.60 -3.65
C ILE A 98 -8.12 34.87 -3.29
N GLU A 99 -8.65 36.00 -3.73
CA GLU A 99 -10.04 36.37 -3.50
C GLU A 99 -10.98 35.47 -4.32
N ILE A 100 -12.23 35.29 -3.86
CA ILE A 100 -13.20 34.36 -4.46
C ILE A 100 -13.40 34.64 -5.97
N HIS A 101 -13.43 35.91 -6.38
CA HIS A 101 -13.58 36.29 -7.79
C HIS A 101 -12.42 35.80 -8.69
N GLN A 102 -11.19 35.83 -8.18
CA GLN A 102 -10.01 35.32 -8.89
C GLN A 102 -10.04 33.80 -8.98
N TRP A 103 -10.57 33.11 -7.96
CA TRP A 103 -10.81 31.66 -8.02
C TRP A 103 -11.82 31.30 -9.11
N LEU A 104 -12.90 32.06 -9.25
CA LEU A 104 -13.89 31.83 -10.31
C LEU A 104 -13.31 32.06 -11.70
N GLN A 105 -12.53 33.14 -11.89
CA GLN A 105 -11.82 33.40 -13.15
C GLN A 105 -10.80 32.32 -13.49
N LEU A 106 -10.05 31.83 -12.50
CA LEU A 106 -9.14 30.69 -12.67
C LEU A 106 -9.90 29.43 -13.06
N LEU A 107 -11.03 29.12 -12.42
CA LEU A 107 -11.87 27.98 -12.79
C LEU A 107 -12.42 28.08 -14.21
N GLU A 108 -12.87 29.27 -14.63
CA GLU A 108 -13.34 29.51 -16.00
C GLU A 108 -12.20 29.34 -17.01
N SER A 109 -11.04 29.94 -16.77
CA SER A 109 -9.87 29.77 -17.65
C SER A 109 -9.39 28.32 -17.74
N LEU A 110 -9.43 27.57 -16.62
CA LEU A 110 -9.13 26.15 -16.60
C LEU A 110 -10.15 25.33 -17.40
N LYS A 111 -11.43 25.71 -17.40
CA LYS A 111 -12.47 25.04 -18.20
C LYS A 111 -12.18 25.12 -19.70
N TYR A 112 -11.62 26.23 -20.18
CA TYR A 112 -11.23 26.41 -21.58
C TYR A 112 -9.85 25.82 -21.91
N ASN A 113 -9.07 25.45 -20.91
CA ASN A 113 -7.77 24.84 -21.10
C ASN A 113 -7.92 23.36 -21.51
N THR A 114 -7.46 23.05 -22.72
CA THR A 114 -7.58 21.71 -23.32
C THR A 114 -6.76 20.63 -22.60
N LEU A 115 -5.67 21.00 -21.92
CA LEU A 115 -4.90 20.05 -21.11
C LEU A 115 -5.66 19.74 -19.82
N PHE A 116 -6.22 20.76 -19.18
CA PHE A 116 -7.01 20.58 -17.96
C PHE A 116 -8.26 19.74 -18.23
N SER A 117 -9.00 20.02 -19.29
CA SER A 117 -10.19 19.23 -19.65
C SER A 117 -9.84 17.77 -19.92
N LYS A 118 -8.77 17.49 -20.68
CA LYS A 118 -8.24 16.13 -20.89
C LYS A 118 -7.83 15.46 -19.57
N SER A 119 -7.15 16.17 -18.67
CA SER A 119 -6.80 15.63 -17.35
C SER A 119 -8.04 15.31 -16.52
N VAL A 120 -9.08 16.15 -16.56
CA VAL A 120 -10.37 15.90 -15.89
C VAL A 120 -11.08 14.68 -16.48
N GLU A 121 -11.06 14.51 -17.80
CA GLU A 121 -11.59 13.31 -18.47
C GLU A 121 -10.83 12.05 -18.05
N ASN A 122 -9.50 12.10 -18.05
CA ASN A 122 -8.65 11.00 -17.59
C ASN A 122 -8.95 10.65 -16.12
N LEU A 123 -9.14 11.65 -15.26
CA LEU A 123 -9.53 11.44 -13.86
C LEU A 123 -10.91 10.80 -13.75
N LYS A 124 -11.88 11.19 -14.58
CA LYS A 124 -13.21 10.56 -14.62
C LYS A 124 -13.13 9.10 -15.04
N ILE A 125 -12.30 8.78 -16.03
CA ILE A 125 -12.08 7.40 -16.49
C ILE A 125 -11.43 6.59 -15.35
N PHE A 126 -10.34 7.09 -14.79
CA PHE A 126 -9.65 6.45 -13.67
C PHE A 126 -10.58 6.21 -12.47
N TYR A 127 -11.44 7.17 -12.15
CA TYR A 127 -12.43 7.02 -11.09
C TYR A 127 -13.45 5.90 -11.39
N LYS A 128 -13.94 5.81 -12.65
CA LYS A 128 -14.82 4.71 -13.08
C LYS A 128 -14.11 3.35 -12.95
N ASP A 129 -12.84 3.28 -13.33
CA ASP A 129 -12.04 2.05 -13.23
C ASP A 129 -11.87 1.63 -11.77
N LEU A 130 -11.54 2.57 -10.87
CA LEU A 130 -11.48 2.31 -9.43
C LEU A 130 -12.81 1.81 -8.85
N LEU A 131 -13.93 2.37 -9.30
CA LEU A 131 -15.25 1.90 -8.88
C LEU A 131 -15.53 0.48 -9.38
N HIS A 132 -15.13 0.17 -10.61
CA HIS A 132 -15.26 -1.17 -11.18
C HIS A 132 -14.43 -2.19 -10.40
N GLU A 133 -13.15 -1.90 -10.15
CA GLU A 133 -12.29 -2.76 -9.33
C GLU A 133 -12.86 -2.98 -7.94
N LYS A 134 -13.37 -1.92 -7.30
CA LYS A 134 -13.97 -2.03 -5.97
C LYS A 134 -15.21 -2.91 -6.00
N LEU A 135 -16.06 -2.76 -7.02
CA LEU A 135 -17.24 -3.60 -7.23
C LEU A 135 -16.83 -5.07 -7.42
N GLU A 136 -15.82 -5.36 -8.24
CA GLU A 136 -15.32 -6.73 -8.45
C GLU A 136 -14.72 -7.34 -7.17
N ARG A 137 -13.98 -6.55 -6.39
CA ARG A 137 -13.44 -6.99 -5.09
C ARG A 137 -14.55 -7.29 -4.08
N GLU A 138 -15.66 -6.55 -4.11
CA GLU A 138 -16.80 -6.85 -3.25
C GLU A 138 -17.60 -8.06 -3.78
N LEU A 139 -17.77 -8.20 -5.09
CA LEU A 139 -18.42 -9.36 -5.69
C LEU A 139 -17.64 -10.67 -5.44
N SER A 140 -16.32 -10.63 -5.44
CA SER A 140 -15.50 -11.83 -5.18
C SER A 140 -15.59 -12.33 -3.74
N LYS A 141 -15.95 -11.45 -2.80
CA LYS A 141 -16.24 -11.81 -1.39
C LYS A 141 -17.61 -12.45 -1.22
N ILE A 142 -18.50 -12.33 -2.20
CA ILE A 142 -19.84 -12.92 -2.14
C ILE A 142 -19.72 -14.44 -2.35
N PRO A 143 -20.35 -15.27 -1.48
CA PRO A 143 -20.40 -16.71 -1.68
C PRO A 143 -21.00 -17.06 -3.05
N LYS A 144 -20.41 -18.03 -3.75
CA LYS A 144 -20.84 -18.45 -5.12
C LYS A 144 -22.31 -18.86 -5.23
N ASN A 145 -22.95 -19.19 -4.10
CA ASN A 145 -24.34 -19.65 -4.03
C ASN A 145 -25.35 -18.55 -3.68
N THR A 146 -24.94 -17.28 -3.69
CA THR A 146 -25.84 -16.15 -3.42
C THR A 146 -26.79 -15.93 -4.58
N ASN A 147 -28.06 -15.64 -4.27
CA ASN A 147 -29.11 -15.50 -5.29
C ASN A 147 -28.71 -14.43 -6.34
N PRO A 148 -28.73 -14.74 -7.65
CA PRO A 148 -28.38 -13.78 -8.70
C PRO A 148 -29.23 -12.51 -8.69
N THR A 149 -30.45 -12.53 -8.13
CA THR A 149 -31.26 -11.31 -7.96
C THR A 149 -30.67 -10.35 -6.93
N LEU A 150 -30.20 -10.86 -5.78
CA LEU A 150 -29.55 -10.04 -4.74
C LEU A 150 -28.24 -9.43 -5.24
N ILE A 151 -27.50 -10.14 -6.08
CA ILE A 151 -26.28 -9.62 -6.71
C ILE A 151 -26.61 -8.48 -7.68
N LYS A 152 -27.71 -8.59 -8.42
CA LYS A 152 -28.18 -7.52 -9.32
C LYS A 152 -28.66 -6.28 -8.55
N GLU A 153 -29.37 -6.48 -7.44
CA GLU A 153 -29.80 -5.40 -6.55
C GLU A 153 -28.61 -4.71 -5.88
N TYR A 154 -27.62 -5.47 -5.42
CA TYR A 154 -26.37 -4.92 -4.89
C TYR A 154 -25.64 -4.07 -5.93
N LYS A 155 -25.54 -4.54 -7.18
CA LYS A 155 -24.91 -3.79 -8.27
C LYS A 155 -25.61 -2.46 -8.55
N LYS A 156 -26.95 -2.42 -8.49
CA LYS A 156 -27.72 -1.18 -8.64
C LYS A 156 -27.44 -0.23 -7.47
N ASN A 157 -27.53 -0.71 -6.25
CA ASN A 157 -27.33 0.12 -5.06
C ASN A 157 -25.88 0.60 -4.91
N PHE A 158 -24.89 -0.15 -5.43
CA PHE A 158 -23.49 0.28 -5.45
C PHE A 158 -23.22 1.39 -6.48
N GLN A 159 -24.04 1.50 -7.54
CA GLN A 159 -23.96 2.62 -8.47
C GLN A 159 -24.48 3.91 -7.83
N ASP A 160 -25.51 3.82 -6.99
CA ASP A 160 -26.07 4.95 -6.25
C ASP A 160 -25.16 5.36 -5.08
N ASP A 161 -24.67 4.38 -4.29
CA ASP A 161 -23.78 4.60 -3.14
C ASP A 161 -22.48 3.76 -3.24
N PRO A 162 -21.39 4.31 -3.81
CA PRO A 162 -20.14 3.56 -4.01
C PRO A 162 -19.36 3.21 -2.74
N SER A 163 -19.78 3.73 -1.58
CA SER A 163 -19.22 3.41 -0.26
C SER A 163 -19.83 2.15 0.37
N LEU A 164 -20.91 1.63 -0.20
CA LEU A 164 -21.66 0.52 0.37
C LEU A 164 -20.87 -0.80 0.28
N THR A 165 -20.84 -1.56 1.38
CA THR A 165 -20.23 -2.89 1.45
C THR A 165 -21.33 -3.95 1.37
N PHE A 166 -21.05 -5.13 0.80
CA PHE A 166 -22.06 -6.20 0.70
C PHE A 166 -22.67 -6.58 2.05
N ASN A 167 -21.87 -6.58 3.13
CA ASN A 167 -22.37 -6.87 4.48
C ASN A 167 -23.35 -5.80 4.99
N LYS A 168 -23.10 -4.52 4.69
CA LYS A 168 -24.01 -3.42 5.08
C LYS A 168 -25.30 -3.47 4.27
N PHE A 169 -25.19 -3.73 2.96
CA PHE A 169 -26.34 -3.99 2.10
C PHE A 169 -27.20 -5.14 2.62
N PHE A 170 -26.55 -6.23 3.03
CA PHE A 170 -27.23 -7.39 3.56
C PHE A 170 -27.93 -7.08 4.87
N LEU A 171 -27.27 -6.39 5.81
CA LEU A 171 -27.86 -5.94 7.08
C LEU A 171 -29.06 -4.99 6.85
N ASP A 172 -28.97 -4.10 5.86
CA ASP A 172 -30.06 -3.18 5.52
C ASP A 172 -31.25 -3.93 4.91
N ILE A 173 -31.00 -4.95 4.07
CA ILE A 173 -32.04 -5.85 3.57
C ILE A 173 -32.64 -6.68 4.70
N GLU A 174 -31.81 -7.21 5.61
CA GLU A 174 -32.28 -7.95 6.78
C GLU A 174 -33.17 -7.08 7.68
N SER A 175 -32.86 -5.79 7.81
CA SER A 175 -33.67 -4.84 8.58
C SER A 175 -35.00 -4.47 7.91
N LYS A 176 -35.08 -4.59 6.57
CA LYS A 176 -36.27 -4.25 5.77
C LYS A 176 -37.21 -5.44 5.48
N LEU A 177 -36.74 -6.68 5.64
CA LEU A 177 -37.54 -7.90 5.39
C LEU A 177 -38.36 -8.30 6.62
N THR A 178 -39.60 -8.74 6.42
CA THR A 178 -40.45 -9.27 7.49
C THR A 178 -39.99 -10.67 7.96
N GLN A 179 -40.22 -11.00 9.23
CA GLN A 179 -39.74 -12.24 9.89
C GLN A 179 -40.04 -13.56 9.14
N LYS A 180 -41.09 -13.58 8.29
CA LYS A 180 -41.46 -14.76 7.48
C LYS A 180 -40.53 -14.98 6.29
N GLU A 181 -40.07 -13.91 5.64
CA GLU A 181 -39.14 -14.00 4.50
C GLU A 181 -37.71 -14.30 4.96
N LEU A 182 -37.33 -13.83 6.16
CA LEU A 182 -36.08 -14.21 6.83
C LEU A 182 -36.01 -15.70 7.14
N LYS A 183 -37.10 -16.30 7.65
CA LYS A 183 -37.18 -17.75 7.88
C LYS A 183 -37.07 -18.53 6.57
N ALA A 184 -37.80 -18.14 5.53
CA ALA A 184 -37.71 -18.79 4.22
C ALA A 184 -36.30 -18.73 3.61
N LYS A 185 -35.61 -17.60 3.72
CA LYS A 185 -34.21 -17.47 3.25
C LYS A 185 -33.22 -18.27 4.10
N LYS A 186 -33.39 -18.29 5.43
CA LYS A 186 -32.56 -19.13 6.32
C LYS A 186 -32.75 -20.63 6.05
N ASP A 187 -33.99 -21.07 5.87
CA ASP A 187 -34.31 -22.47 5.54
C ASP A 187 -33.72 -22.88 4.18
N ILE A 188 -33.66 -21.97 3.19
CA ILE A 188 -33.00 -22.22 1.91
C ILE A 188 -31.49 -22.36 2.09
N ILE A 189 -30.86 -21.53 2.94
CA ILE A 189 -29.43 -21.59 3.23
C ILE A 189 -29.07 -22.86 4.02
N GLU A 190 -29.92 -23.30 4.94
CA GLU A 190 -29.72 -24.56 5.66
C GLU A 190 -29.87 -25.76 4.73
N LYS A 191 -30.92 -25.78 3.89
CA LYS A 191 -31.11 -26.83 2.87
C LYS A 191 -29.96 -26.91 1.87
N THR A 192 -29.32 -25.78 1.51
CA THR A 192 -28.15 -25.81 0.62
C THR A 192 -26.90 -26.30 1.34
N LYS A 193 -26.67 -25.91 2.60
CA LYS A 193 -25.59 -26.49 3.43
C LYS A 193 -25.76 -28.00 3.61
N GLU A 194 -26.99 -28.47 3.79
CA GLU A 194 -27.31 -29.90 3.86
C GLU A 194 -27.03 -30.62 2.54
N LYS A 195 -27.43 -30.04 1.41
CA LYS A 195 -27.11 -30.59 0.07
C LYS A 195 -25.61 -30.65 -0.19
N GLU A 196 -24.85 -29.64 0.19
CA GLU A 196 -23.38 -29.66 0.07
C GLU A 196 -22.74 -30.72 0.97
N LYS A 197 -23.21 -30.86 2.21
CA LYS A 197 -22.79 -31.94 3.10
C LYS A 197 -23.11 -33.30 2.48
N PHE A 198 -24.30 -33.45 1.89
CA PHE A 198 -24.73 -34.67 1.21
C PHE A 198 -23.87 -35.00 -0.02
N GLU A 199 -23.56 -34.02 -0.87
CA GLU A 199 -22.64 -34.23 -2.01
C GLU A 199 -21.21 -34.57 -1.56
N LYS A 200 -20.70 -33.93 -0.50
CA LYS A 200 -19.40 -34.28 0.09
C LYS A 200 -19.41 -35.72 0.62
N LEU A 201 -20.50 -36.15 1.24
CA LEU A 201 -20.67 -37.53 1.71
C LEU A 201 -20.76 -38.51 0.54
N LYS A 202 -21.48 -38.18 -0.53
CA LYS A 202 -21.56 -39.00 -1.75
C LYS A 202 -20.19 -39.18 -2.41
N LYS A 203 -19.43 -38.10 -2.57
CA LYS A 203 -18.05 -38.16 -3.09
C LYS A 203 -17.12 -38.98 -2.20
N LYS A 204 -17.30 -38.92 -0.88
CA LYS A 204 -16.55 -39.79 0.06
C LYS A 204 -16.95 -41.26 -0.14
N GLN A 205 -18.24 -41.57 -0.25
CA GLN A 205 -18.71 -42.93 -0.50
C GLN A 205 -18.20 -43.49 -1.83
N GLU A 206 -18.21 -42.71 -2.91
CA GLU A 206 -17.64 -43.11 -4.21
C GLU A 206 -16.16 -43.43 -4.09
N LYS A 207 -15.37 -42.57 -3.44
CA LYS A 207 -13.95 -42.85 -3.16
C LYS A 207 -13.74 -44.11 -2.34
N HIS A 208 -14.59 -44.37 -1.34
CA HIS A 208 -14.52 -45.59 -0.54
C HIS A 208 -14.80 -46.83 -1.37
N LYS A 209 -15.77 -46.78 -2.30
CA LYS A 209 -16.06 -47.87 -3.24
C LYS A 209 -14.88 -48.10 -4.19
N GLU A 210 -14.34 -47.05 -4.78
CA GLU A 210 -13.15 -47.15 -5.65
C GLU A 210 -11.95 -47.75 -4.91
N THR A 211 -11.71 -47.32 -3.67
CA THR A 211 -10.62 -47.86 -2.83
C THR A 211 -10.84 -49.34 -2.51
N TYR A 212 -12.09 -49.75 -2.31
CA TYR A 212 -12.46 -51.14 -2.04
C TYR A 212 -12.31 -52.02 -3.28
N ASP A 213 -12.76 -51.53 -4.44
CA ASP A 213 -12.58 -52.22 -5.72
C ASP A 213 -11.10 -52.37 -6.08
N ASP A 214 -10.29 -51.34 -5.81
CA ASP A 214 -8.83 -51.38 -5.97
C ASP A 214 -8.18 -52.42 -5.04
N TYR A 215 -8.66 -52.54 -3.79
CA TYR A 215 -8.15 -53.53 -2.84
C TYR A 215 -8.46 -54.97 -3.29
N LEU A 216 -9.61 -55.20 -3.90
CA LEU A 216 -9.97 -56.51 -4.44
C LEU A 216 -9.20 -56.88 -5.71
N LYS A 217 -8.80 -55.89 -6.52
CA LYS A 217 -8.11 -56.09 -7.81
C LYS A 217 -6.59 -56.16 -7.68
N LEU A 218 -5.99 -55.47 -6.71
CA LEU A 218 -4.54 -55.32 -6.58
C LEU A 218 -3.97 -56.25 -5.51
N SER A 219 -2.70 -56.62 -5.66
CA SER A 219 -1.97 -57.28 -4.57
C SER A 219 -1.76 -56.32 -3.39
N ASN A 220 -1.74 -56.84 -2.15
CA ASN A 220 -1.57 -56.03 -0.93
C ASN A 220 -0.37 -55.08 -1.01
N ARG A 221 0.75 -55.53 -1.59
CA ARG A 221 1.97 -54.73 -1.76
C ARG A 221 1.79 -53.57 -2.74
N GLU A 222 1.06 -53.76 -3.83
CA GLU A 222 0.79 -52.72 -4.82
C GLU A 222 -0.26 -51.73 -4.35
N PHE A 223 -1.29 -52.21 -3.65
CA PHE A 223 -2.29 -51.38 -3.01
C PHE A 223 -1.66 -50.40 -2.01
N GLU A 224 -0.79 -50.89 -1.12
CA GLU A 224 -0.04 -50.05 -0.19
C GLU A 224 0.87 -49.05 -0.91
N ARG A 225 1.55 -49.47 -1.99
CA ARG A 225 2.41 -48.59 -2.80
C ARG A 225 1.61 -47.44 -3.41
N ARG A 226 0.40 -47.70 -3.92
CA ARG A 226 -0.49 -46.70 -4.50
C ARG A 226 -1.00 -45.72 -3.45
N ARG A 227 -1.43 -46.21 -2.28
CA ARG A 227 -1.83 -45.37 -1.13
C ARG A 227 -0.71 -44.46 -0.64
N ARG A 228 0.53 -44.97 -0.59
CA ARG A 228 1.71 -44.18 -0.22
C ARG A 228 2.02 -43.09 -1.25
N LYS A 229 1.75 -43.33 -2.54
CA LYS A 229 1.91 -42.31 -3.59
C LYS A 229 0.85 -41.21 -3.50
N GLU A 230 -0.42 -41.54 -3.27
CA GLU A 230 -1.50 -40.56 -3.13
C GLU A 230 -1.34 -39.65 -1.90
N LYS A 231 -0.83 -40.18 -0.79
CA LYS A 231 -0.58 -39.39 0.43
C LYS A 231 0.61 -38.42 0.29
N ARG A 232 1.48 -38.59 -0.71
CA ARG A 232 2.61 -37.67 -0.93
C ARG A 232 2.10 -36.38 -1.58
N GLN A 233 2.15 -35.28 -0.84
CA GLN A 233 1.95 -33.95 -1.40
C GLN A 233 3.16 -33.58 -2.27
N LYS A 234 2.91 -33.01 -3.46
CA LYS A 234 4.01 -32.50 -4.31
C LYS A 234 4.50 -31.19 -3.72
N LEU A 235 5.81 -30.96 -3.77
CA LEU A 235 6.44 -29.72 -3.28
C LEU A 235 5.87 -28.46 -3.95
N THR A 236 5.35 -28.58 -5.17
CA THR A 236 4.68 -27.51 -5.93
C THR A 236 3.36 -27.04 -5.29
N ASP A 237 2.69 -27.90 -4.53
CA ASP A 237 1.35 -27.63 -3.98
C ASP A 237 1.41 -26.91 -2.63
N ILE A 238 2.60 -26.87 -2.01
CA ILE A 238 2.83 -26.25 -0.70
C ILE A 238 2.96 -24.73 -0.81
N SER A 239 3.36 -24.20 -1.97
CA SER A 239 3.59 -22.76 -2.18
C SER A 239 2.36 -21.96 -2.65
N ILE A 240 1.26 -22.62 -3.06
CA ILE A 240 0.14 -21.96 -3.76
C ILE A 240 -1.13 -21.87 -2.89
N VAL A 241 -1.23 -22.60 -1.78
CA VAL A 241 -2.40 -22.51 -0.91
C VAL A 241 -2.23 -21.29 0.02
N PRO A 242 -3.00 -20.20 -0.15
CA PRO A 242 -3.10 -19.21 0.92
C PRO A 242 -3.60 -19.96 2.16
N LYS A 243 -2.87 -19.85 3.27
CA LYS A 243 -3.29 -20.45 4.54
C LYS A 243 -4.70 -19.96 4.85
N GLU A 244 -5.72 -20.75 4.52
CA GLU A 244 -7.01 -20.63 5.17
C GLU A 244 -6.71 -20.80 6.65
N GLU A 245 -6.91 -19.72 7.42
CA GLU A 245 -6.99 -19.79 8.87
C GLU A 245 -8.13 -20.75 9.18
N LYS A 246 -7.81 -22.04 9.25
CA LYS A 246 -8.69 -23.01 9.87
C LYS A 246 -8.90 -22.46 11.27
N GLN A 247 -10.12 -21.99 11.54
CA GLN A 247 -10.60 -21.88 12.90
C GLN A 247 -10.51 -23.29 13.46
N ILE A 248 -9.40 -23.57 14.13
CA ILE A 248 -9.24 -24.78 14.92
C ILE A 248 -10.30 -24.61 15.99
N GLU A 249 -11.34 -25.45 15.96
CA GLU A 249 -12.23 -25.61 17.11
C GLU A 249 -11.34 -26.08 18.26
N ILE A 250 -10.99 -25.15 19.15
CA ILE A 250 -10.12 -25.41 20.29
C ILE A 250 -10.96 -26.24 21.26
N SER A 251 -10.77 -27.56 21.25
CA SER A 251 -11.23 -28.43 22.33
C SER A 251 -10.65 -27.95 23.66
N ASP A 252 -11.39 -28.09 24.76
CA ASP A 252 -11.00 -27.63 26.09
C ASP A 252 -9.59 -28.13 26.48
N GLU A 253 -9.22 -29.36 26.10
CA GLU A 253 -7.88 -29.93 26.33
C GLU A 253 -6.76 -29.15 25.62
N ILE A 254 -7.03 -28.62 24.42
CA ILE A 254 -6.07 -27.83 23.64
C ILE A 254 -5.95 -26.44 24.27
N SER A 255 -7.05 -25.88 24.78
CA SER A 255 -7.04 -24.59 25.48
C SER A 255 -6.21 -24.64 26.76
N GLU A 256 -6.35 -25.71 27.56
CA GLU A 256 -5.57 -25.91 28.78
C GLU A 256 -4.08 -26.06 28.50
N LYS A 257 -3.72 -26.81 27.44
CA LYS A 257 -2.31 -26.96 27.03
C LYS A 257 -1.72 -25.63 26.56
N ILE A 258 -2.49 -24.83 25.82
CA ILE A 258 -2.05 -23.51 25.38
C ILE A 258 -1.90 -22.55 26.58
N GLN A 259 -2.81 -22.58 27.55
CA GLN A 259 -2.69 -21.78 28.77
C GLN A 259 -1.49 -22.20 29.62
N LYS A 260 -1.28 -23.50 29.83
CA LYS A 260 -0.10 -24.00 30.53
C LYS A 260 1.18 -23.57 29.83
N PHE A 261 1.23 -23.69 28.50
CA PHE A 261 2.37 -23.24 27.72
C PHE A 261 2.61 -21.72 27.83
N LYS A 262 1.57 -20.90 27.72
CA LYS A 262 1.68 -19.44 27.91
C LYS A 262 2.18 -19.08 29.30
N SER A 263 1.64 -19.72 30.34
CA SER A 263 2.07 -19.46 31.73
C SER A 263 3.52 -19.86 32.00
N GLN A 264 4.00 -20.95 31.40
CA GLN A 264 5.40 -21.36 31.49
C GLN A 264 6.30 -20.43 30.70
N PHE A 265 5.85 -19.97 29.52
CA PHE A 265 6.59 -19.07 28.67
C PHE A 265 6.70 -17.67 29.27
N GLU A 266 5.61 -17.11 29.82
CA GLU A 266 5.61 -15.80 30.50
C GLU A 266 6.52 -15.83 31.73
N LYS A 267 6.45 -16.88 32.57
CA LYS A 267 7.38 -17.03 33.70
C LYS A 267 8.83 -17.07 33.26
N HIS A 268 9.15 -17.85 32.23
CA HIS A 268 10.53 -17.94 31.74
C HIS A 268 11.00 -16.61 31.10
N PHE A 269 10.11 -15.92 30.40
CA PHE A 269 10.41 -14.63 29.79
C PHE A 269 10.63 -13.54 30.83
N GLU A 270 9.78 -13.46 31.85
CA GLU A 270 9.91 -12.52 32.97
C GLU A 270 11.19 -12.75 33.76
N GLU A 271 11.52 -14.02 34.07
CA GLU A 271 12.73 -14.37 34.82
C GLU A 271 14.03 -14.06 34.04
N THR A 272 14.01 -14.21 32.72
CA THR A 272 15.23 -14.16 31.90
C THR A 272 15.48 -12.80 31.27
N TYR A 273 14.43 -12.06 30.91
CA TYR A 273 14.55 -10.88 30.04
C TYR A 273 13.95 -9.59 30.63
N LEU A 274 13.07 -9.65 31.64
CA LEU A 274 12.59 -8.45 32.31
C LEU A 274 13.53 -8.02 33.44
N ILE A 275 14.40 -7.05 33.13
CA ILE A 275 15.11 -6.30 34.17
C ILE A 275 14.09 -5.42 34.88
N HIS A 276 13.65 -5.85 36.07
CA HIS A 276 12.83 -5.02 36.93
C HIS A 276 13.66 -3.79 37.33
N ARG A 277 13.19 -2.59 37.00
CA ARG A 277 13.80 -1.34 37.45
C ARG A 277 13.43 -1.17 38.93
N ASN A 278 14.34 -1.58 39.81
CA ASN A 278 14.18 -1.43 41.26
C ASN A 278 14.63 -0.02 41.65
N ASP A 279 13.91 1.00 41.14
CA ASP A 279 14.25 2.41 41.37
C ASP A 279 13.93 2.85 42.82
N ASP A 280 13.13 2.06 43.56
CA ASP A 280 12.66 2.37 44.92
C ASP A 280 13.31 1.53 46.05
N GLU A 281 14.16 0.54 45.73
CA GLU A 281 14.80 -0.33 46.75
C GLU A 281 16.21 0.14 47.11
N ASP A 282 16.54 0.16 48.40
CA ASP A 282 17.86 0.58 48.89
C ASP A 282 18.96 -0.34 48.31
N PRO A 283 19.98 0.20 47.61
CA PRO A 283 21.03 -0.59 46.96
C PRO A 283 21.79 -1.51 47.91
N LEU A 284 21.85 -1.22 49.21
CA LEU A 284 22.47 -2.10 50.20
C LEU A 284 21.70 -3.40 50.42
N ASP A 285 20.37 -3.33 50.40
CA ASP A 285 19.52 -4.52 50.57
C ASP A 285 19.53 -5.39 49.32
N LEU A 286 19.57 -4.80 48.13
CA LEU A 286 19.83 -5.53 46.87
C LEU A 286 21.13 -6.34 46.91
N VAL A 287 22.21 -5.77 47.45
CA VAL A 287 23.50 -6.47 47.60
C VAL A 287 23.40 -7.60 48.62
N ARG A 288 22.69 -7.41 49.73
CA ARG A 288 22.47 -8.46 50.74
C ARG A 288 21.64 -9.61 50.19
N GLU A 289 20.56 -9.32 49.48
CA GLU A 289 19.73 -10.32 48.81
C GLU A 289 20.53 -11.12 47.78
N ARG A 290 21.32 -10.45 46.95
CA ARG A 290 22.17 -11.09 45.94
C ARG A 290 23.21 -12.02 46.58
N LYS A 291 23.82 -11.61 47.70
CA LYS A 291 24.72 -12.49 48.48
C LYS A 291 23.99 -13.70 49.06
N LYS A 292 22.76 -13.54 49.55
CA LYS A 292 21.93 -14.66 50.04
C LYS A 292 21.58 -15.63 48.92
N ARG A 293 21.16 -15.14 47.74
CA ARG A 293 20.85 -15.98 46.57
C ARG A 293 22.06 -16.77 46.09
N LYS A 294 23.21 -16.11 45.91
CA LYS A 294 24.47 -16.80 45.54
C LYS A 294 24.90 -17.84 46.56
N LYS A 295 24.72 -17.60 47.86
CA LYS A 295 24.99 -18.62 48.90
C LYS A 295 24.05 -19.82 48.78
N LYS A 296 22.76 -19.60 48.47
CA LYS A 296 21.80 -20.69 48.24
C LYS A 296 22.12 -21.49 46.98
N GLU A 297 22.46 -20.82 45.89
CA GLU A 297 22.90 -21.46 44.63
C GLU A 297 24.18 -22.28 44.86
N TYR A 298 25.18 -21.71 45.52
CA TYR A 298 26.41 -22.41 45.86
C TYR A 298 26.14 -23.61 46.76
N LYS A 299 25.25 -23.48 47.75
CA LYS A 299 24.87 -24.60 48.62
C LYS A 299 24.17 -25.70 47.83
N LYS A 300 23.20 -25.38 46.97
CA LYS A 300 22.57 -26.36 46.06
C LYS A 300 23.58 -27.04 45.15
N PHE A 301 24.54 -26.28 44.62
CA PHE A 301 25.59 -26.80 43.76
C PHE A 301 26.49 -27.76 44.55
N LYS A 302 26.94 -27.36 45.75
CA LYS A 302 27.73 -28.20 46.65
C LYS A 302 26.99 -29.47 47.05
N ASP A 303 25.73 -29.35 47.47
CA ASP A 303 24.87 -30.48 47.85
C ASP A 303 24.66 -31.46 46.66
N HIS A 304 24.69 -30.97 45.41
CA HIS A 304 24.59 -31.82 44.22
C HIS A 304 25.87 -32.64 43.98
N PHE A 305 27.05 -32.12 44.35
CA PHE A 305 28.31 -32.84 44.21
C PHE A 305 28.68 -33.68 45.44
N GLU A 306 28.12 -33.40 46.63
CA GLU A 306 28.33 -34.23 47.82
C GLU A 306 27.35 -35.43 47.91
N ASN A 307 26.24 -35.42 47.16
CA ASN A 307 25.26 -36.52 47.11
C ASN A 307 25.36 -37.39 45.82
N VAL A 308 26.45 -37.27 45.06
CA VAL A 308 26.80 -38.12 43.91
C VAL A 308 28.08 -38.87 44.23
#